data_AF-A0ABD1PQY5-F1
#
_entry.id   AF-A0ABD1PQY5-F1
#
_cell.length_a   1.000
_cell.length_b   1.000
_cell.length_c   1.000
_cell.angle_alpha   90.00
_cell.angle_beta   90.00
_cell.angle_gamma   90.00
#
_symmetry.space_group_name_H-M   'P 1'
#
loop_
_entity.id
_entity.type
_entity.pdbx_description
1 polymer ?
#
loop_
_entity_poly.entity_id
_entity_poly.type
_entity_poly.pdbx_seq_one_letter_code
_entity_poly.pdbx_strand_id
1 'polypeptide(L)'
;MDSVSTNCKKEILRPVANFSPSLWGEQFINFSFDTELADKYDKEIEGFKSEVRSMITTPGNEMVKSMNLIETLEHLGISYHFANEIEELLERFFNLNTNYEDEAYDLYTVALHFRLFRQHGHRVSCAVFNKFIDDNGKFKETIKSDARGLLSLYEASNLRVHEEDILEEVLSFTTDNLKSMAPHLSSPIGKQVAHSLVQCIHFGNPIIEARNFISIYQEDESKNEMLLRLAKLDYNSLQMLHKKELYEVSRWWKDLDLVSKLPYARDRVVECFFWAMGVYHEPQYSVARIMLTKTIAMTSIIDDTYDAYGVVEELEVFTEAIQRWDISEIDRLPEYIKPFNSVLLTLYEQFDEELSKERRSYVVYYEKEAVSATF
;
A
#
# COMPACT_ATOMS: atom_id res chain seq x y z
N MET A 1 63.81 -16.05 -31.87
CA MET A 1 63.23 -16.44 -30.57
C MET A 1 62.04 -15.54 -30.37
N ASP A 2 60.89 -15.98 -30.87
CA ASP A 2 59.64 -15.23 -30.82
C ASP A 2 59.03 -15.42 -29.43
N SER A 3 59.00 -14.36 -28.63
CA SER A 3 58.34 -14.35 -27.33
C SER A 3 56.84 -14.14 -27.54
N VAL A 4 56.08 -15.22 -27.49
CA VAL A 4 54.62 -15.21 -27.39
C VAL A 4 54.24 -14.57 -26.05
N SER A 5 53.81 -13.31 -26.06
CA SER A 5 53.17 -12.71 -24.88
C SER A 5 51.79 -13.33 -24.72
N THR A 6 51.67 -14.27 -23.79
CA THR A 6 50.40 -14.85 -23.38
C THR A 6 49.62 -13.77 -22.63
N ASN A 7 48.62 -13.20 -23.32
CA ASN A 7 47.70 -12.23 -22.76
C ASN A 7 46.75 -12.97 -21.79
N CYS A 8 47.18 -13.14 -20.55
CA CYS A 8 46.40 -13.77 -19.50
C CYS A 8 45.30 -12.78 -19.07
N LYS A 9 44.12 -12.86 -19.71
CA LYS A 9 42.92 -12.18 -19.20
C LYS A 9 42.70 -12.70 -17.76
N LYS A 10 42.86 -11.84 -16.76
CA LYS A 10 42.49 -12.16 -15.38
C LYS A 10 41.03 -12.60 -15.38
N GLU A 11 40.78 -13.82 -14.93
CA GLU A 11 39.43 -14.34 -14.75
C GLU A 11 38.79 -13.55 -13.61
N ILE A 12 37.76 -12.75 -13.94
CA ILE A 12 36.99 -11.99 -12.95
C ILE A 12 36.03 -12.98 -12.28
N LEU A 13 36.31 -13.31 -11.02
CA LEU A 13 35.41 -14.12 -10.21
C LEU A 13 34.26 -13.24 -9.72
N ARG A 14 33.06 -13.51 -10.23
CA ARG A 14 31.84 -12.79 -9.83
C ARG A 14 31.14 -13.52 -8.69
N PRO A 15 30.67 -12.83 -7.64
CA PRO A 15 29.62 -13.39 -6.81
C PRO A 15 28.41 -13.61 -7.72
N VAL A 16 27.68 -14.71 -7.53
CA VAL A 16 26.42 -14.94 -8.24
C VAL A 16 25.44 -15.48 -7.21
N ALA A 17 24.40 -14.70 -6.93
CA ALA A 17 23.30 -15.16 -6.10
C ALA A 17 22.42 -16.14 -6.88
N ASN A 18 21.90 -17.15 -6.19
CA ASN A 18 21.00 -18.14 -6.78
C ASN A 18 19.54 -17.70 -6.61
N PHE A 19 19.10 -16.72 -7.39
CA PHE A 19 17.72 -16.25 -7.36
C PHE A 19 16.78 -17.23 -8.07
N SER A 20 15.61 -17.48 -7.47
CA SER A 20 14.58 -18.28 -8.14
C SER A 20 13.97 -17.51 -9.32
N PRO A 21 13.52 -18.19 -10.38
CA PRO A 21 12.81 -17.54 -11.47
C PRO A 21 11.47 -16.94 -11.01
N SER A 22 10.88 -16.08 -11.83
CA SER A 22 9.52 -15.58 -11.63
C SER A 22 8.52 -16.74 -11.57
N LEU A 23 7.60 -16.69 -10.61
CA LEU A 23 6.55 -17.70 -10.45
C LEU A 23 5.46 -17.59 -11.52
N TRP A 24 5.36 -16.45 -12.20
CA TRP A 24 4.19 -16.06 -12.98
C TRP A 24 4.31 -16.38 -14.48
N GLY A 25 5.54 -16.63 -14.97
CA GLY A 25 5.81 -16.85 -16.39
C GLY A 25 5.16 -15.76 -17.25
N GLU A 26 4.43 -16.17 -18.29
CA GLU A 26 3.75 -15.24 -19.22
C GLU A 26 2.26 -15.01 -18.91
N GLN A 27 1.78 -15.39 -17.74
CA GLN A 27 0.34 -15.36 -17.42
C GLN A 27 -0.29 -13.97 -17.61
N PHE A 28 0.45 -12.91 -17.27
CA PHE A 28 -0.05 -11.54 -17.37
C PHE A 28 0.18 -10.88 -18.73
N ILE A 29 0.81 -11.58 -19.68
CA ILE A 29 1.04 -11.08 -21.05
C ILE A 29 -0.13 -11.43 -21.97
N ASN A 30 -1.06 -12.29 -21.54
CA ASN A 30 -2.26 -12.65 -22.27
C ASN A 30 -3.49 -12.09 -21.53
N PHE A 31 -3.80 -10.82 -21.77
CA PHE A 31 -4.94 -10.14 -21.16
C PHE A 31 -5.87 -9.56 -22.22
N SER A 32 -7.18 -9.79 -22.06
CA SER A 32 -8.23 -9.14 -22.84
C SER A 32 -9.07 -8.29 -21.89
N PHE A 33 -9.19 -7.00 -22.20
CA PHE A 33 -9.99 -6.07 -21.42
C PHE A 33 -11.44 -6.12 -21.88
N ASP A 34 -12.35 -6.48 -20.98
CA ASP A 34 -13.79 -6.49 -21.24
C ASP A 34 -14.38 -5.10 -20.99
N THR A 35 -14.43 -4.28 -22.04
CA THR A 35 -14.97 -2.92 -21.98
C THR A 35 -16.46 -2.89 -21.63
N GLU A 36 -17.25 -3.85 -22.13
CA GLU A 36 -18.69 -3.88 -21.87
C GLU A 36 -18.98 -4.15 -20.39
N LEU A 37 -18.21 -5.07 -19.78
CA LEU A 37 -18.30 -5.34 -18.35
C LEU A 37 -17.82 -4.16 -17.50
N ALA A 38 -16.71 -3.51 -17.89
CA ALA A 38 -16.21 -2.33 -17.19
C ALA A 38 -17.24 -1.19 -17.21
N ASP A 39 -17.80 -0.87 -18.37
CA ASP A 39 -18.84 0.16 -18.52
C ASP A 39 -20.10 -0.15 -17.69
N LYS A 40 -20.44 -1.44 -17.56
CA LYS A 40 -21.55 -1.88 -16.71
C LYS A 40 -21.25 -1.66 -15.23
N TYR A 41 -20.05 -2.02 -14.77
CA TYR A 41 -19.63 -1.79 -13.40
C TYR A 41 -19.63 -0.30 -13.07
N ASP A 42 -19.03 0.53 -13.93
CA ASP A 42 -18.96 1.98 -13.71
C ASP A 42 -20.35 2.61 -13.56
N LYS A 43 -21.30 2.26 -14.45
CA LYS A 43 -22.68 2.76 -14.35
C LYS A 43 -23.37 2.37 -13.04
N GLU A 44 -23.15 1.15 -12.57
CA GLU A 44 -23.78 0.64 -11.36
C GLU A 44 -23.14 1.24 -10.10
N ILE A 45 -21.81 1.35 -10.09
CA ILE A 45 -21.02 2.00 -9.05
C ILE A 45 -21.44 3.47 -8.90
N GLU A 46 -21.56 4.22 -9.99
CA GLU A 46 -22.02 5.62 -9.96
C GLU A 46 -23.42 5.77 -9.35
N GLY A 47 -24.32 4.81 -9.62
CA GLY A 47 -25.63 4.76 -8.97
C GLY A 47 -25.51 4.69 -7.45
N PHE A 48 -24.73 3.73 -6.93
CA PHE A 48 -24.55 3.57 -5.49
C PHE A 48 -23.80 4.73 -4.83
N LYS A 49 -22.82 5.35 -5.51
CA LYS A 49 -22.10 6.51 -4.98
C LYS A 49 -23.02 7.64 -4.59
N SER A 50 -24.06 7.91 -5.39
CA SER A 50 -25.02 8.98 -5.09
C SER A 50 -25.79 8.70 -3.79
N GLU A 51 -26.18 7.45 -3.55
CA GLU A 51 -26.89 7.03 -2.34
C GLU A 51 -25.99 7.11 -1.11
N VAL A 52 -24.75 6.59 -1.20
CA VAL A 52 -23.78 6.67 -0.09
C VAL A 52 -23.44 8.12 0.24
N ARG A 53 -23.25 8.98 -0.77
CA ARG A 53 -23.00 10.41 -0.56
C ARG A 53 -24.14 11.10 0.20
N SER A 54 -25.38 10.72 -0.08
CA SER A 54 -26.53 11.19 0.69
C SER A 54 -26.49 10.71 2.15
N MET A 55 -26.10 9.45 2.40
CA MET A 55 -25.93 8.94 3.77
C MET A 55 -24.90 9.74 4.58
N ILE A 56 -23.83 10.22 3.94
CA ILE A 56 -22.77 11.01 4.60
C ILE A 56 -23.23 12.45 4.84
N THR A 57 -23.84 13.09 3.82
CA THR A 57 -24.13 14.54 3.83
C THR A 57 -25.47 14.92 4.46
N THR A 58 -26.31 13.95 4.84
CA THR A 58 -27.61 14.22 5.47
C THR A 58 -27.48 15.10 6.74
N PRO A 59 -28.18 16.26 6.81
CA PRO A 59 -28.15 17.13 7.97
C PRO A 59 -28.70 16.45 9.23
N GLY A 60 -28.08 16.72 10.39
CA GLY A 60 -28.52 16.15 11.67
C GLY A 60 -28.13 14.68 11.88
N ASN A 61 -27.26 14.13 11.03
CA ASN A 61 -26.66 12.82 11.22
C ASN A 61 -26.04 12.68 12.62
N GLU A 62 -26.42 11.60 13.31
CA GLU A 62 -25.90 11.24 14.62
C GLU A 62 -24.43 10.80 14.50
N MET A 63 -23.55 11.42 15.30
CA MET A 63 -22.10 11.21 15.22
C MET A 63 -21.70 9.74 15.27
N VAL A 64 -22.24 8.97 16.22
CA VAL A 64 -21.92 7.54 16.36
C VAL A 64 -22.25 6.76 15.09
N LYS A 65 -23.44 6.98 14.49
CA LYS A 65 -23.85 6.29 13.26
C LYS A 65 -22.97 6.69 12.08
N SER A 66 -22.65 7.96 11.96
CA SER A 66 -21.75 8.46 10.91
C SER A 66 -20.34 7.90 11.02
N MET A 67 -19.78 7.82 12.23
CA MET A 67 -18.45 7.25 12.45
C MET A 67 -18.41 5.76 12.12
N ASN A 68 -19.48 5.01 12.45
CA ASN A 68 -19.62 3.61 12.03
C ASN A 68 -19.77 3.45 10.50
N LEU A 69 -20.42 4.41 9.82
CA LEU A 69 -20.50 4.41 8.36
C LEU A 69 -19.11 4.65 7.75
N ILE A 70 -18.37 5.66 8.21
CA ILE A 70 -17.01 5.97 7.73
C ILE A 70 -16.10 4.75 7.89
N GLU A 71 -16.09 4.16 9.08
CA GLU A 71 -15.38 2.92 9.39
C GLU A 71 -15.68 1.81 8.37
N THR A 72 -16.96 1.60 8.07
CA THR A 72 -17.40 0.56 7.14
C THR A 72 -16.93 0.88 5.71
N LEU A 73 -16.99 2.14 5.29
CA LEU A 73 -16.55 2.57 3.95
C LEU A 73 -15.03 2.41 3.77
N GLU A 74 -14.25 2.76 4.80
CA GLU A 74 -12.79 2.62 4.80
C GLU A 74 -12.37 1.16 4.76
N HIS A 75 -12.94 0.32 5.63
CA HIS A 75 -12.63 -1.10 5.64
C HIS A 75 -13.11 -1.84 4.39
N LEU A 76 -14.16 -1.35 3.72
CA LEU A 76 -14.58 -1.89 2.42
C LEU A 76 -13.73 -1.40 1.25
N GLY A 77 -12.79 -0.47 1.47
CA GLY A 77 -11.91 0.06 0.43
C GLY A 77 -12.61 1.01 -0.55
N ILE A 78 -13.74 1.61 -0.16
CA ILE A 78 -14.56 2.48 -1.03
C ILE A 78 -14.64 3.92 -0.52
N SER A 79 -13.95 4.26 0.57
CA SER A 79 -13.92 5.61 1.14
C SER A 79 -13.31 6.65 0.21
N TYR A 80 -12.37 6.27 -0.68
CA TYR A 80 -11.69 7.18 -1.59
C TYR A 80 -12.64 7.92 -2.56
N HIS A 81 -13.85 7.38 -2.80
CA HIS A 81 -14.88 8.06 -3.59
C HIS A 81 -15.56 9.23 -2.87
N PHE A 82 -15.40 9.31 -1.55
CA PHE A 82 -16.09 10.24 -0.66
C PHE A 82 -15.12 11.03 0.24
N ALA A 83 -13.84 11.12 -0.16
CA ALA A 83 -12.78 11.68 0.67
C ALA A 83 -13.13 13.09 1.20
N ASN A 84 -13.67 13.96 0.34
CA ASN A 84 -14.06 15.32 0.73
C ASN A 84 -15.23 15.32 1.72
N GLU A 85 -16.28 14.54 1.46
CA GLU A 85 -17.44 14.46 2.36
C GLU A 85 -17.08 13.86 3.72
N ILE A 86 -16.19 12.87 3.76
CA ILE A 86 -15.68 12.27 4.99
C ILE A 86 -14.89 13.31 5.78
N GLU A 87 -13.97 14.03 5.14
CA GLU A 87 -13.15 15.06 5.79
C GLU A 87 -14.01 16.19 6.37
N GLU A 88 -14.94 16.75 5.59
CA GLU A 88 -15.86 17.80 6.06
C GLU A 88 -16.71 17.32 7.26
N LEU A 89 -17.12 16.06 7.25
CA LEU A 89 -17.92 15.46 8.32
C LEU A 89 -17.10 15.23 9.58
N LEU A 90 -15.87 14.72 9.46
CA LEU A 90 -14.94 14.53 10.55
C LEU A 90 -14.55 15.88 11.16
N GLU A 91 -14.21 16.88 10.35
CA GLU A 91 -13.89 18.23 10.84
C GLU A 91 -15.06 18.80 11.65
N ARG A 92 -16.29 18.68 11.14
CA ARG A 92 -17.49 19.12 11.87
C ARG A 92 -17.63 18.42 13.23
N PHE A 93 -17.46 17.11 13.28
CA PHE A 93 -17.60 16.35 14.53
C PHE A 93 -16.45 16.62 15.51
N PHE A 94 -15.23 16.78 15.02
CA PHE A 94 -14.08 17.13 15.84
C PHE A 94 -14.32 18.47 16.55
N ASN A 95 -14.85 19.46 15.82
CA ASN A 95 -15.16 20.79 16.34
C ASN A 95 -16.32 20.84 17.36
N LEU A 96 -17.08 19.76 17.54
CA LEU A 96 -18.08 19.67 18.62
C LEU A 96 -17.43 19.56 20.00
N ASN A 97 -16.15 19.20 20.09
CA ASN A 97 -15.44 18.97 21.36
C ASN A 97 -16.20 18.02 22.29
N THR A 98 -16.63 16.88 21.73
CA THR A 98 -17.44 15.87 22.42
C THR A 98 -16.83 15.50 23.77
N ASN A 99 -17.64 15.57 24.83
CA ASN A 99 -17.26 15.10 26.15
C ASN A 99 -17.37 13.57 26.22
N TYR A 100 -16.25 12.88 26.04
CA TYR A 100 -16.20 11.41 26.09
C TYR A 100 -16.37 10.83 27.49
N GLU A 101 -16.41 11.64 28.55
CA GLU A 101 -16.74 11.17 29.91
C GLU A 101 -18.21 10.77 30.08
N ASP A 102 -19.08 11.08 29.11
CA ASP A 102 -20.46 10.62 29.12
C ASP A 102 -20.54 9.08 29.03
N GLU A 103 -21.35 8.48 29.91
CA GLU A 103 -21.62 7.03 29.99
C GLU A 103 -22.31 6.50 28.73
N ALA A 104 -22.90 7.36 27.90
CA ALA A 104 -23.47 6.98 26.62
C ALA A 104 -22.42 6.48 25.60
N TYR A 105 -21.14 6.83 25.78
CA TYR A 105 -20.06 6.40 24.89
C TYR A 105 -19.36 5.17 25.45
N ASP A 106 -19.63 4.01 24.88
CA ASP A 106 -18.96 2.76 25.24
C ASP A 106 -17.49 2.70 24.76
N LEU A 107 -16.79 1.62 25.13
CA LEU A 107 -15.39 1.43 24.77
C LEU A 107 -15.18 1.44 23.25
N TYR A 108 -16.03 0.72 22.52
CA TYR A 108 -15.98 0.65 21.07
C TYR A 108 -16.07 2.03 20.43
N THR A 109 -17.03 2.85 20.87
CA THR A 109 -17.29 4.17 20.29
C THR A 109 -16.16 5.14 20.55
N VAL A 110 -15.64 5.19 21.79
CA VAL A 110 -14.51 6.07 22.13
C VAL A 110 -13.26 5.68 21.34
N ALA A 111 -12.94 4.38 21.28
CA ALA A 111 -11.78 3.88 20.55
C ALA A 111 -11.89 4.12 19.04
N LEU A 112 -13.08 3.88 18.46
CA LEU A 112 -13.35 4.14 17.05
C LEU A 112 -13.17 5.62 16.73
N HIS A 113 -13.76 6.50 17.54
CA HIS A 113 -13.67 7.93 17.31
C HIS A 113 -12.24 8.44 17.42
N PHE A 114 -11.51 8.03 18.47
CA PHE A 114 -10.11 8.35 18.63
C PHE A 114 -9.30 7.93 17.39
N ARG A 115 -9.49 6.70 16.93
CA ARG A 115 -8.77 6.16 15.78
C ARG A 115 -9.07 6.92 14.50
N LEU A 116 -10.35 7.08 14.13
CA LEU A 116 -10.72 7.77 12.88
C LEU A 116 -10.22 9.22 12.89
N PHE A 117 -10.39 9.95 13.99
CA PHE A 117 -9.86 11.31 14.08
C PHE A 117 -8.34 11.35 13.90
N ARG A 118 -7.60 10.47 14.56
CA ARG A 118 -6.13 10.41 14.43
C ARG A 118 -5.68 10.01 13.02
N GLN A 119 -6.35 9.05 12.39
CA GLN A 119 -6.05 8.63 11.01
C GLN A 119 -6.22 9.77 10.01
N HIS A 120 -7.19 10.66 10.24
CA HIS A 120 -7.44 11.86 9.43
C HIS A 120 -6.70 13.11 9.94
N GLY A 121 -5.73 12.96 10.83
CA GLY A 121 -4.85 14.06 11.26
C GLY A 121 -5.40 14.97 12.35
N HIS A 122 -6.58 14.68 12.91
CA HIS A 122 -7.12 15.41 14.05
C HIS A 122 -6.48 14.94 15.37
N ARG A 123 -5.95 15.88 16.15
CA ARG A 123 -5.24 15.58 17.41
C ARG A 123 -6.21 15.39 18.59
N VAL A 124 -6.77 14.20 18.72
CA VAL A 124 -7.53 13.78 19.92
C VAL A 124 -6.57 13.34 21.03
N SER A 125 -6.77 13.76 22.28
CA SER A 125 -5.95 13.33 23.42
C SER A 125 -6.19 11.86 23.77
N CYS A 126 -5.14 11.07 24.03
CA CYS A 126 -5.27 9.70 24.55
C CYS A 126 -5.89 9.64 25.97
N ALA A 127 -5.99 10.78 26.67
CA ALA A 127 -6.66 10.89 27.96
C ALA A 127 -8.16 10.50 27.91
N VAL A 128 -8.78 10.46 26.71
CA VAL A 128 -10.15 9.95 26.54
C VAL A 128 -10.32 8.51 27.01
N PHE A 129 -9.23 7.74 27.12
CA PHE A 129 -9.25 6.37 27.63
C PHE A 129 -9.20 6.27 29.15
N ASN A 130 -8.92 7.36 29.88
CA ASN A 130 -8.86 7.36 31.34
C ASN A 130 -10.19 6.95 31.99
N LYS A 131 -11.33 7.22 31.32
CA LYS A 131 -12.65 6.74 31.75
C LYS A 131 -12.74 5.22 31.89
N PHE A 132 -11.86 4.45 31.22
CA PHE A 132 -11.83 2.99 31.28
C PHE A 132 -10.80 2.45 32.27
N ILE A 133 -10.12 3.34 32.99
CA ILE A 133 -9.16 3.04 34.04
C ILE A 133 -9.87 3.19 35.41
N ASP A 134 -9.54 2.32 36.35
CA ASP A 134 -10.05 2.34 37.73
C ASP A 134 -9.16 3.21 38.65
N ASP A 135 -9.58 3.40 39.90
CA ASP A 135 -8.85 4.21 40.87
C ASP A 135 -7.45 3.66 41.23
N ASN A 136 -7.16 2.40 40.86
CA ASN A 136 -5.85 1.77 41.05
C ASN A 136 -4.94 1.95 39.83
N GLY A 137 -5.38 2.67 38.79
CA GLY A 137 -4.65 2.84 37.55
C GLY A 137 -4.70 1.62 36.63
N LYS A 138 -5.68 0.72 36.80
CA LYS A 138 -5.84 -0.48 35.96
C LYS A 138 -7.08 -0.39 35.07
N PHE A 139 -7.05 -1.02 33.91
CA PHE A 139 -8.25 -1.16 33.08
C PHE A 139 -9.36 -1.89 33.83
N LYS A 140 -10.58 -1.32 33.77
CA LYS A 140 -11.78 -1.84 34.43
C LYS A 140 -12.04 -3.29 34.00
N GLU A 141 -12.34 -4.18 34.95
CA GLU A 141 -12.63 -5.59 34.65
C GLU A 141 -13.85 -5.77 33.72
N THR A 142 -14.79 -4.82 33.73
CA THR A 142 -16.00 -4.85 32.92
C THR A 142 -15.75 -4.79 31.42
N ILE A 143 -14.63 -4.19 30.98
CA ILE A 143 -14.31 -4.09 29.55
C ILE A 143 -13.63 -5.36 29.00
N LYS A 144 -13.15 -6.27 29.86
CA LYS A 144 -12.44 -7.49 29.42
C LYS A 144 -13.33 -8.46 28.64
N SER A 145 -14.64 -8.41 28.85
CA SER A 145 -15.61 -9.23 28.12
C SER A 145 -16.10 -8.59 26.80
N ASP A 146 -15.77 -7.32 26.53
CA ASP A 146 -16.21 -6.62 25.32
C ASP A 146 -15.21 -6.84 24.17
N ALA A 147 -15.38 -7.94 23.45
CA ALA A 147 -14.51 -8.28 22.32
C ALA A 147 -14.45 -7.19 21.24
N ARG A 148 -15.58 -6.54 20.94
CA ARG A 148 -15.68 -5.51 19.90
C ARG A 148 -15.00 -4.22 20.35
N GLY A 149 -15.23 -3.79 21.59
CA GLY A 149 -14.57 -2.65 22.19
C GLY A 149 -13.06 -2.84 22.31
N LEU A 150 -12.62 -4.02 22.76
CA LEU A 150 -11.19 -4.34 22.86
C LEU A 150 -10.50 -4.39 21.50
N LEU A 151 -11.16 -4.92 20.47
CA LEU A 151 -10.62 -4.89 19.11
C LEU A 151 -10.47 -3.46 18.60
N SER A 152 -11.48 -2.61 18.79
CA SER A 152 -11.41 -1.20 18.39
C SER A 152 -10.31 -0.46 19.16
N LEU A 153 -10.16 -0.73 20.46
CA LEU A 153 -9.11 -0.17 21.31
C LEU A 153 -7.71 -0.65 20.91
N TYR A 154 -7.57 -1.93 20.55
CA TYR A 154 -6.34 -2.49 20.01
C TYR A 154 -5.92 -1.75 18.74
N GLU A 155 -6.82 -1.58 17.78
CA GLU A 155 -6.53 -0.85 16.54
C GLU A 155 -6.16 0.62 16.82
N ALA A 156 -6.89 1.28 17.73
CA ALA A 156 -6.60 2.65 18.15
C ALA A 156 -5.21 2.83 18.77
N SER A 157 -4.72 1.85 19.53
CA SER A 157 -3.42 1.92 20.19
C SER A 157 -2.22 1.96 19.23
N ASN A 158 -2.41 1.52 17.99
CA ASN A 158 -1.39 1.57 16.93
C ASN A 158 -1.18 2.99 16.37
N LEU A 159 -2.03 3.96 16.72
CA LEU A 159 -1.91 5.38 16.34
C LEU A 159 -1.25 6.26 17.41
N ARG A 160 -0.54 5.64 18.36
CA ARG A 160 0.19 6.38 19.39
C ARG A 160 1.30 7.25 18.80
N VAL A 161 1.51 8.41 19.41
CA VAL A 161 2.68 9.25 19.16
C VAL A 161 3.62 9.26 20.38
N HIS A 162 4.73 9.97 20.27
CA HIS A 162 5.66 10.13 21.40
C HIS A 162 4.94 10.70 22.63
N GLU A 163 5.37 10.27 23.82
CA GLU A 163 4.85 10.70 25.13
C GLU A 163 3.42 10.19 25.45
N GLU A 164 2.91 9.21 24.71
CA GLU A 164 1.62 8.56 24.97
C GLU A 164 1.78 7.14 25.57
N ASP A 165 2.51 7.03 26.68
CA ASP A 165 2.83 5.75 27.35
C ASP A 165 1.57 4.92 27.67
N ILE A 166 0.44 5.58 27.95
CA ILE A 166 -0.86 4.94 28.16
C ILE A 166 -1.26 4.03 26.99
N LEU A 167 -0.95 4.40 25.74
CA LEU A 167 -1.31 3.60 24.57
C LEU A 167 -0.42 2.36 24.40
N GLU A 168 0.78 2.34 25.00
CA GLU A 168 1.59 1.13 25.09
C GLU A 168 0.98 0.12 26.08
N GLU A 169 0.51 0.61 27.22
CA GLU A 169 -0.24 -0.21 28.18
C GLU A 169 -1.56 -0.72 27.59
N VAL A 170 -2.27 0.11 26.83
CA VAL A 170 -3.47 -0.28 26.08
C VAL A 170 -3.16 -1.42 25.11
N LEU A 171 -2.09 -1.30 24.31
CA LEU A 171 -1.73 -2.31 23.32
C LEU A 171 -1.45 -3.66 24.01
N SER A 172 -0.69 -3.65 25.10
CA SER A 172 -0.40 -4.85 25.89
C SER A 172 -1.68 -5.48 26.46
N PHE A 173 -2.50 -4.67 27.13
CA PHE A 173 -3.76 -5.10 27.74
C PHE A 173 -4.73 -5.70 26.72
N THR A 174 -4.97 -5.01 25.60
CA THR A 174 -5.89 -5.48 24.57
C THR A 174 -5.38 -6.73 23.89
N THR A 175 -4.08 -6.81 23.60
CA THR A 175 -3.45 -8.00 23.01
C THR A 175 -3.67 -9.25 23.86
N ASP A 176 -3.43 -9.17 25.17
CA ASP A 176 -3.56 -10.31 26.08
C ASP A 176 -5.01 -10.79 26.18
N ASN A 177 -5.96 -9.86 26.33
CA ASN A 177 -7.39 -10.21 26.41
C ASN A 177 -7.91 -10.76 25.08
N LEU A 178 -7.56 -10.15 23.94
CA LEU A 178 -7.96 -10.59 22.61
C LEU A 178 -7.41 -12.00 22.30
N LYS A 179 -6.14 -12.27 22.61
CA LYS A 179 -5.55 -13.62 22.48
C LYS A 179 -6.28 -14.65 23.34
N SER A 180 -6.65 -14.28 24.56
CA SER A 180 -7.38 -15.18 25.46
C SER A 180 -8.79 -15.50 24.97
N MET A 181 -9.48 -14.55 24.34
CA MET A 181 -10.87 -14.76 23.88
C MET A 181 -10.98 -15.32 22.47
N ALA A 182 -9.97 -15.10 21.60
CA ALA A 182 -10.02 -15.48 20.19
C ALA A 182 -10.50 -16.92 19.92
N PRO A 183 -10.07 -17.96 20.68
CA PRO A 183 -10.53 -19.33 20.47
C PRO A 183 -12.04 -19.57 20.73
N HIS A 184 -12.70 -18.63 21.41
CA HIS A 184 -14.08 -18.74 21.86
C HIS A 184 -15.04 -17.80 21.11
N LEU A 185 -14.53 -16.95 20.24
CA LEU A 185 -15.33 -16.02 19.45
C LEU A 185 -15.88 -16.68 18.18
N SER A 186 -17.15 -16.43 17.88
CA SER A 186 -17.77 -16.85 16.61
C SER A 186 -17.44 -15.89 15.46
N SER A 187 -17.64 -16.34 14.22
CA SER A 187 -17.62 -15.44 13.06
C SER A 187 -18.76 -14.39 13.16
N PRO A 188 -18.59 -13.16 12.64
CA PRO A 188 -17.40 -12.63 11.98
C PRO A 188 -16.31 -12.10 12.93
N ILE A 189 -16.67 -11.76 14.18
CA ILE A 189 -15.77 -11.07 15.12
C ILE A 189 -14.51 -11.89 15.45
N GLY A 190 -14.62 -13.22 15.58
CA GLY A 190 -13.47 -14.08 15.82
C GLY A 190 -12.46 -14.06 14.68
N LYS A 191 -12.92 -13.93 13.43
CA LYS A 191 -12.04 -13.79 12.26
C LYS A 191 -11.34 -12.43 12.25
N GLN A 192 -12.07 -11.35 12.59
CA GLN A 192 -11.49 -10.02 12.70
C GLN A 192 -10.40 -9.97 13.77
N VAL A 193 -10.69 -10.50 14.96
CA VAL A 193 -9.71 -10.55 16.07
C VAL A 193 -8.47 -11.37 15.67
N ALA A 194 -8.65 -12.55 15.09
CA ALA A 194 -7.54 -13.39 14.66
C ALA A 194 -6.67 -12.71 13.60
N HIS A 195 -7.29 -11.98 12.66
CA HIS A 195 -6.59 -11.23 11.63
C HIS A 195 -5.82 -10.02 12.20
N SER A 196 -6.48 -9.17 12.98
CA SER A 196 -5.88 -7.97 13.59
C SER A 196 -4.69 -8.28 14.51
N LEU A 197 -4.71 -9.42 15.21
CA LEU A 197 -3.59 -9.88 16.04
C LEU A 197 -2.35 -10.29 15.22
N VAL A 198 -2.51 -10.55 13.92
CA VAL A 198 -1.40 -10.79 12.98
C VAL A 198 -1.01 -9.50 12.26
N GLN A 199 -1.99 -8.74 11.78
CA GLN A 199 -1.80 -7.51 11.02
C GLN A 199 -2.86 -6.50 11.45
N CYS A 200 -2.46 -5.48 12.21
CA CYS A 200 -3.36 -4.38 12.55
C CYS A 200 -3.64 -3.53 11.31
N ILE A 201 -4.80 -2.89 11.28
CA ILE A 201 -5.34 -2.23 10.10
C ILE A 201 -4.50 -1.00 9.73
N HIS A 202 -4.01 -0.27 10.74
CA HIS A 202 -3.19 0.93 10.51
C HIS A 202 -1.87 0.66 9.74
N PHE A 203 -1.28 -0.52 9.91
CA PHE A 203 -0.05 -0.92 9.22
C PHE A 203 -0.30 -1.90 8.06
N GLY A 204 -1.57 -2.22 7.79
CA GLY A 204 -1.98 -3.14 6.73
C GLY A 204 -2.00 -2.45 5.37
N ASN A 205 -1.84 -3.23 4.30
CA ASN A 205 -2.00 -2.69 2.95
C ASN A 205 -3.50 -2.51 2.62
N PRO A 206 -3.96 -1.30 2.22
CA PRO A 206 -5.39 -1.04 2.05
C PRO A 206 -6.14 -2.03 1.15
N ILE A 207 -5.56 -2.47 0.03
CA ILE A 207 -6.23 -3.42 -0.88
C ILE A 207 -6.35 -4.81 -0.26
N ILE A 208 -5.32 -5.25 0.48
CA ILE A 208 -5.29 -6.56 1.12
C ILE A 208 -6.31 -6.59 2.26
N GLU A 209 -6.29 -5.54 3.09
CA GLU A 209 -7.23 -5.39 4.20
C GLU A 209 -8.67 -5.29 3.71
N ALA A 210 -8.93 -4.50 2.65
CA ALA A 210 -10.26 -4.40 2.05
C ALA A 210 -10.75 -5.76 1.49
N ARG A 211 -9.89 -6.52 0.81
CA ARG A 211 -10.24 -7.86 0.31
C ARG A 211 -10.66 -8.80 1.44
N ASN A 212 -9.89 -8.80 2.52
CA ASN A 212 -10.18 -9.62 3.69
C ASN A 212 -11.49 -9.16 4.34
N PHE A 213 -11.65 -7.86 4.57
CA PHE A 213 -12.82 -7.30 5.23
C PHE A 213 -14.11 -7.47 4.42
N ILE A 214 -14.10 -7.36 3.08
CA ILE A 214 -15.28 -7.66 2.24
C ILE A 214 -15.80 -9.08 2.51
N SER A 215 -14.90 -10.05 2.69
CA SER A 215 -15.26 -11.45 2.97
C SER A 215 -15.87 -11.60 4.37
N ILE A 216 -15.32 -10.88 5.35
CA ILE A 216 -15.82 -10.85 6.73
C ILE A 216 -17.19 -10.14 6.80
N TYR A 217 -17.32 -8.98 6.17
CA TYR A 217 -18.54 -8.16 6.15
C TYR A 217 -19.70 -8.89 5.46
N GLN A 218 -19.41 -9.78 4.49
CA GLN A 218 -20.41 -10.65 3.88
C GLN A 218 -21.06 -11.63 4.88
N GLU A 219 -20.33 -12.04 5.92
CA GLU A 219 -20.82 -12.97 6.95
C GLU A 219 -21.62 -12.25 8.06
N ASP A 220 -21.57 -10.92 8.12
CA ASP A 220 -22.29 -10.14 9.11
C ASP A 220 -23.80 -10.12 8.79
N GLU A 221 -24.62 -10.53 9.77
CA GLU A 221 -26.09 -10.52 9.64
C GLU A 221 -26.67 -9.10 9.58
N SER A 222 -25.95 -8.12 10.14
CA SER A 222 -26.34 -6.70 10.19
C SER A 222 -25.82 -5.88 9.01
N LYS A 223 -25.12 -6.50 8.06
CA LYS A 223 -24.51 -5.81 6.92
C LYS A 223 -25.51 -5.02 6.09
N ASN A 224 -25.06 -3.88 5.61
CA ASN A 224 -25.73 -3.15 4.54
C ASN A 224 -25.41 -3.81 3.18
N GLU A 225 -26.40 -4.48 2.59
CA GLU A 225 -26.26 -5.18 1.31
C GLU A 225 -25.86 -4.27 0.13
N MET A 226 -26.27 -3.00 0.15
CA MET A 226 -25.86 -2.03 -0.87
C MET A 226 -24.37 -1.70 -0.76
N LEU A 227 -23.86 -1.45 0.46
CA LEU A 227 -22.43 -1.21 0.67
C LEU A 227 -21.59 -2.43 0.30
N LEU A 228 -22.04 -3.64 0.65
CA LEU A 228 -21.34 -4.88 0.25
C LEU A 228 -21.30 -5.03 -1.27
N ARG A 229 -22.41 -4.74 -1.97
CA ARG A 229 -22.48 -4.81 -3.43
C ARG A 229 -21.58 -3.78 -4.09
N LEU A 230 -21.61 -2.52 -3.62
CA LEU A 230 -20.72 -1.47 -4.08
C LEU A 230 -19.24 -1.89 -3.91
N ALA A 231 -18.85 -2.34 -2.72
CA ALA A 231 -17.48 -2.76 -2.44
C ALA A 231 -16.99 -3.88 -3.36
N LYS A 232 -17.83 -4.88 -3.64
CA LYS A 232 -17.48 -5.98 -4.57
C LYS A 232 -17.33 -5.50 -6.01
N LEU A 233 -18.23 -4.64 -6.47
CA LEU A 233 -18.17 -4.10 -7.83
C LEU A 233 -16.93 -3.22 -8.00
N ASP A 234 -16.70 -2.33 -7.03
CA ASP A 234 -15.57 -1.41 -7.04
C ASP A 234 -14.23 -2.15 -6.99
N TYR A 235 -14.08 -3.11 -6.07
CA TYR A 235 -12.87 -3.94 -5.99
C TYR A 235 -12.60 -4.70 -7.30
N ASN A 236 -13.64 -5.24 -7.93
CA ASN A 236 -13.49 -5.95 -9.21
C ASN A 236 -13.18 -5.00 -10.37
N SER A 237 -13.77 -3.79 -10.38
CA SER A 237 -13.46 -2.75 -11.38
C SER A 237 -11.99 -2.31 -11.26
N LEU A 238 -11.53 -2.02 -10.04
CA LEU A 238 -10.12 -1.72 -9.76
C LEU A 238 -9.20 -2.87 -10.19
N GLN A 239 -9.57 -4.13 -9.88
CA GLN A 239 -8.78 -5.28 -10.32
C GLN A 239 -8.70 -5.38 -11.85
N MET A 240 -9.75 -5.03 -12.60
CA MET A 240 -9.70 -5.00 -14.06
C MET A 240 -8.71 -3.94 -14.57
N LEU A 241 -8.70 -2.76 -13.94
CA LEU A 241 -7.72 -1.71 -14.23
C LEU A 241 -6.30 -2.17 -13.90
N HIS A 242 -6.06 -2.71 -12.71
CA HIS A 242 -4.73 -3.19 -12.29
C HIS A 242 -4.22 -4.31 -13.19
N LYS A 243 -5.08 -5.21 -13.66
CA LYS A 243 -4.70 -6.25 -14.63
C LYS A 243 -4.32 -5.67 -16.00
N LYS A 244 -4.97 -4.59 -16.42
CA LYS A 244 -4.61 -3.86 -17.64
C LYS A 244 -3.23 -3.20 -17.51
N GLU A 245 -2.98 -2.54 -16.38
CA GLU A 245 -1.69 -1.93 -16.06
C GLU A 245 -0.58 -3.00 -15.98
N LEU A 246 -0.82 -4.11 -15.27
CA LEU A 246 0.13 -5.21 -15.17
C LEU A 246 0.41 -5.86 -16.52
N TYR A 247 -0.58 -5.96 -17.41
CA TYR A 247 -0.38 -6.42 -18.78
C TYR A 247 0.58 -5.50 -19.55
N GLU A 248 0.38 -4.18 -19.46
CA GLU A 248 1.27 -3.19 -20.10
C GLU A 248 2.69 -3.31 -19.57
N VAL A 249 2.85 -3.37 -18.24
CA VAL A 249 4.15 -3.53 -17.58
C VAL A 249 4.81 -4.86 -17.96
N SER A 250 4.06 -5.96 -17.97
CA SER A 250 4.59 -7.29 -18.30
C SER A 250 5.04 -7.36 -19.77
N ARG A 251 4.30 -6.72 -20.68
CA ARG A 251 4.69 -6.54 -22.08
C ARG A 251 5.98 -5.74 -22.20
N TRP A 252 6.06 -4.58 -21.54
CA TRP A 252 7.26 -3.76 -21.50
C TRP A 252 8.47 -4.55 -21.00
N TRP A 253 8.34 -5.26 -19.88
CA TRP A 253 9.43 -6.05 -19.30
C TRP A 253 9.91 -7.17 -20.23
N LYS A 254 8.97 -7.86 -20.88
CA LYS A 254 9.28 -8.89 -21.88
C LYS A 254 10.00 -8.32 -23.10
N ASP A 255 9.54 -7.19 -23.61
CA ASP A 255 10.11 -6.56 -24.81
C ASP A 255 11.54 -6.05 -24.57
N LEU A 256 11.89 -5.68 -23.33
CA LEU A 256 13.25 -5.32 -22.94
C LEU A 256 14.21 -6.51 -22.92
N ASP A 257 13.71 -7.71 -22.62
CA ASP A 257 14.46 -8.96 -22.51
C ASP A 257 15.73 -8.84 -21.62
N LEU A 258 15.61 -8.08 -20.51
CA LEU A 258 16.72 -7.91 -19.57
C LEU A 258 17.02 -9.20 -18.81
N VAL A 259 16.04 -10.08 -18.63
CA VAL A 259 16.20 -11.38 -17.96
C VAL A 259 17.22 -12.26 -18.69
N SER A 260 17.21 -12.27 -20.03
CA SER A 260 18.20 -13.04 -20.80
C SER A 260 19.58 -12.37 -20.81
N LYS A 261 19.61 -11.03 -20.82
CA LYS A 261 20.84 -10.21 -20.89
C LYS A 261 21.55 -10.13 -19.53
N LEU A 262 20.81 -10.23 -18.43
CA LEU A 262 21.26 -10.07 -17.05
C LEU A 262 20.74 -11.23 -16.20
N PRO A 263 21.17 -12.48 -16.46
CA PRO A 263 20.62 -13.67 -15.80
C PRO A 263 20.94 -13.74 -14.30
N TYR A 264 21.81 -12.86 -13.79
CA TYR A 264 22.13 -12.73 -12.37
C TYR A 264 21.09 -11.92 -11.59
N ALA A 265 20.26 -11.12 -12.25
CA ALA A 265 19.29 -10.24 -11.59
C ALA A 265 17.95 -10.96 -11.36
N ARG A 266 17.22 -10.53 -10.33
CA ARG A 266 15.89 -11.04 -9.99
C ARG A 266 14.86 -10.65 -11.05
N ASP A 267 14.15 -11.64 -11.56
CA ASP A 267 12.96 -11.42 -12.41
C ASP A 267 11.70 -11.31 -11.55
N ARG A 268 11.29 -10.08 -11.20
CA ARG A 268 10.24 -9.80 -10.20
C ARG A 268 9.28 -8.67 -10.58
N VAL A 269 9.01 -8.47 -11.87
CA VAL A 269 8.20 -7.32 -12.32
C VAL A 269 6.76 -7.35 -11.76
N VAL A 270 6.19 -8.54 -11.52
CA VAL A 270 4.85 -8.70 -10.94
C VAL A 270 4.85 -8.28 -9.47
N GLU A 271 5.89 -8.63 -8.72
CA GLU A 271 6.07 -8.21 -7.33
C GLU A 271 6.34 -6.70 -7.23
N CYS A 272 7.10 -6.13 -8.18
CA CYS A 272 7.31 -4.68 -8.28
C CYS A 272 5.98 -3.95 -8.52
N PHE A 273 5.11 -4.51 -9.37
CA PHE A 273 3.77 -3.96 -9.60
C PHE A 273 2.89 -4.07 -8.34
N PHE A 274 2.97 -5.19 -7.64
CA PHE A 274 2.27 -5.36 -6.36
C PHE A 274 2.72 -4.32 -5.32
N TRP A 275 4.01 -4.00 -5.26
CA TRP A 275 4.52 -2.90 -4.43
C TRP A 275 3.94 -1.55 -4.84
N ALA A 276 3.93 -1.23 -6.14
CA ALA A 276 3.38 0.03 -6.63
C ALA A 276 1.88 0.18 -6.33
N MET A 277 1.09 -0.90 -6.50
CA MET A 277 -0.31 -0.93 -6.06
C MET A 277 -0.47 -0.67 -4.57
N GLY A 278 0.49 -1.13 -3.77
CA GLY A 278 0.46 -0.92 -2.34
C GLY A 278 0.71 0.52 -1.90
N VAL A 279 1.38 1.33 -2.73
CA VAL A 279 1.58 2.77 -2.48
C VAL A 279 0.32 3.57 -2.76
N TYR A 280 -0.35 3.30 -3.89
CA TYR A 280 -1.63 3.90 -4.25
C TYR A 280 -2.41 2.98 -5.18
N HIS A 281 -3.69 2.77 -4.89
CA HIS A 281 -4.54 1.76 -5.54
C HIS A 281 -5.65 2.36 -6.38
N GLU A 282 -5.96 3.63 -6.13
CA GLU A 282 -7.05 4.39 -6.70
C GLU A 282 -6.83 4.64 -8.20
N PRO A 283 -7.89 4.76 -9.02
CA PRO A 283 -7.77 4.76 -10.47
C PRO A 283 -7.02 5.98 -11.02
N GLN A 284 -7.09 7.14 -10.33
CA GLN A 284 -6.40 8.36 -10.74
C GLN A 284 -4.87 8.24 -10.75
N TYR A 285 -4.31 7.24 -10.05
CA TYR A 285 -2.87 7.00 -10.00
C TYR A 285 -2.39 5.91 -10.97
N SER A 286 -3.17 5.58 -11.99
CA SER A 286 -2.84 4.55 -12.99
C SER A 286 -1.47 4.76 -13.64
N VAL A 287 -1.22 5.94 -14.21
CA VAL A 287 0.07 6.27 -14.84
C VAL A 287 1.20 6.23 -13.82
N ALA A 288 0.97 6.75 -12.61
CA ALA A 288 1.95 6.75 -11.54
C ALA A 288 2.35 5.32 -11.14
N ARG A 289 1.39 4.36 -11.08
CA ARG A 289 1.69 2.95 -10.76
C ARG A 289 2.56 2.30 -11.81
N ILE A 290 2.27 2.56 -13.08
CA ILE A 290 3.07 2.03 -14.20
C ILE A 290 4.49 2.58 -14.12
N MET A 291 4.66 3.90 -13.97
CA MET A 291 5.98 4.52 -13.85
C MET A 291 6.75 3.99 -12.63
N LEU A 292 6.12 4.00 -11.45
CA LEU A 292 6.73 3.50 -10.21
C LEU A 292 7.14 2.03 -10.32
N THR A 293 6.32 1.18 -10.94
CA THR A 293 6.67 -0.23 -11.16
C THR A 293 7.93 -0.37 -12.01
N LYS A 294 8.04 0.41 -13.10
CA LYS A 294 9.22 0.41 -13.96
C LYS A 294 10.46 0.89 -13.19
N THR A 295 10.33 1.94 -12.38
CA THR A 295 11.41 2.45 -11.51
C THR A 295 11.85 1.40 -10.49
N ILE A 296 10.93 0.73 -9.80
CA ILE A 296 11.25 -0.34 -8.83
C ILE A 296 11.97 -1.49 -9.53
N ALA A 297 11.49 -1.92 -10.71
CA ALA A 297 12.13 -3.00 -11.47
C ALA A 297 13.56 -2.65 -11.90
N MET A 298 13.79 -1.41 -12.36
CA MET A 298 15.14 -0.93 -12.70
C MET A 298 16.04 -0.84 -11.47
N THR A 299 15.53 -0.31 -10.37
CA THR A 299 16.24 -0.20 -9.10
C THR A 299 16.66 -1.58 -8.57
N SER A 300 15.79 -2.59 -8.72
CA SER A 300 16.11 -3.98 -8.35
C SER A 300 17.27 -4.56 -9.16
N ILE A 301 17.42 -4.21 -10.44
CA ILE A 301 18.57 -4.64 -11.25
C ILE A 301 19.84 -3.93 -10.77
N ILE A 302 19.77 -2.65 -10.45
CA ILE A 302 20.91 -1.90 -9.90
C ILE A 302 21.36 -2.58 -8.61
N ASP A 303 20.44 -2.80 -7.66
CA ASP A 303 20.67 -3.50 -6.39
C ASP A 303 21.38 -4.85 -6.61
N ASP A 304 20.85 -5.72 -7.48
CA ASP A 304 21.48 -7.02 -7.79
C ASP A 304 22.85 -6.89 -8.45
N THR A 305 23.08 -5.82 -9.20
CA THR A 305 24.37 -5.55 -9.83
C THR A 305 25.42 -5.19 -8.79
N TYR A 306 25.08 -4.37 -7.79
CA TYR A 306 26.00 -4.01 -6.70
C TYR A 306 26.23 -5.17 -5.73
N ASP A 307 25.17 -5.87 -5.32
CA ASP A 307 25.24 -6.86 -4.24
C ASP A 307 25.68 -8.25 -4.70
N ALA A 308 25.38 -8.61 -5.95
CA ALA A 308 25.41 -10.00 -6.38
C ALA A 308 26.08 -10.24 -7.74
N TYR A 309 26.80 -9.27 -8.32
CA TYR A 309 27.48 -9.50 -9.60
C TYR A 309 28.70 -8.62 -9.92
N GLY A 310 28.61 -7.31 -9.72
CA GLY A 310 29.66 -6.35 -10.07
C GLY A 310 30.89 -6.49 -9.17
N VAL A 311 32.06 -6.13 -9.72
CA VAL A 311 33.29 -5.95 -8.93
C VAL A 311 33.54 -4.46 -8.71
N VAL A 312 34.27 -4.11 -7.66
CA VAL A 312 34.45 -2.71 -7.22
C VAL A 312 34.83 -1.78 -8.37
N GLU A 313 35.79 -2.15 -9.21
CA GLU A 313 36.25 -1.32 -10.32
C GLU A 313 35.18 -1.12 -11.41
N GLU A 314 34.31 -2.12 -11.62
CA GLU A 314 33.18 -2.00 -12.55
C GLU A 314 32.05 -1.14 -11.97
N LEU A 315 31.80 -1.29 -10.66
CA LEU A 315 30.78 -0.55 -9.93
C LEU A 315 31.13 0.93 -9.86
N GLU A 316 32.38 1.30 -9.60
CA GLU A 316 32.83 2.70 -9.62
C GLU A 316 32.50 3.39 -10.96
N VAL A 317 32.80 2.72 -12.08
CA VAL A 317 32.51 3.26 -13.42
C VAL A 317 31.00 3.32 -13.68
N PHE A 318 30.24 2.35 -13.17
CA PHE A 318 28.78 2.33 -13.29
C PHE A 318 28.12 3.43 -12.45
N THR A 319 28.58 3.67 -11.22
CA THR A 319 28.15 4.79 -10.37
C THR A 319 28.36 6.12 -11.09
N GLU A 320 29.56 6.34 -11.64
CA GLU A 320 29.85 7.58 -12.38
C GLU A 320 28.93 7.77 -13.60
N ALA A 321 28.61 6.70 -14.32
CA ALA A 321 27.70 6.76 -15.47
C ALA A 321 26.27 7.12 -15.05
N ILE A 322 25.76 6.51 -13.95
CA ILE A 322 24.44 6.85 -13.39
C ILE A 322 24.41 8.31 -12.95
N GLN A 323 25.43 8.79 -12.23
CA GLN A 323 25.48 10.17 -11.75
C GLN A 323 25.47 11.20 -12.89
N ARG A 324 26.01 10.86 -14.05
CA ARG A 324 26.08 11.75 -15.21
C ARG A 324 24.83 11.73 -16.08
N TRP A 325 24.04 10.65 -16.06
CA TRP A 325 22.85 10.47 -16.89
C TRP A 325 23.12 10.73 -18.40
N ASP A 326 24.30 10.34 -18.91
CA ASP A 326 24.72 10.58 -20.29
C ASP A 326 25.03 9.26 -21.02
N ILE A 327 24.40 9.06 -22.19
CA ILE A 327 24.64 7.90 -23.05
C ILE A 327 26.08 7.81 -23.55
N SER A 328 26.82 8.93 -23.59
CA SER A 328 28.23 8.95 -23.98
C SER A 328 29.13 8.12 -23.04
N GLU A 329 28.68 7.86 -21.81
CA GLU A 329 29.41 7.05 -20.83
C GLU A 329 29.32 5.54 -21.10
N ILE A 330 28.43 5.11 -22.01
CA ILE A 330 28.14 3.68 -22.24
C ILE A 330 29.37 2.86 -22.66
N ASP A 331 30.31 3.46 -23.40
CA ASP A 331 31.49 2.76 -23.90
C ASP A 331 32.47 2.39 -22.79
N ARG A 332 32.41 3.10 -21.65
CA ARG A 332 33.24 2.84 -20.46
C ARG A 332 32.72 1.66 -19.63
N LEU A 333 31.44 1.33 -19.76
CA LEU A 333 30.79 0.31 -18.96
C LEU A 333 31.22 -1.11 -19.38
N PRO A 334 31.18 -2.09 -18.46
CA PRO A 334 31.29 -3.49 -18.81
C PRO A 334 30.20 -3.94 -19.79
N GLU A 335 30.54 -4.82 -20.74
CA GLU A 335 29.61 -5.28 -21.78
C GLU A 335 28.28 -5.82 -21.25
N TYR A 336 28.26 -6.45 -20.08
CA TYR A 336 27.03 -7.02 -19.52
C TYR A 336 26.01 -5.97 -19.09
N ILE A 337 26.44 -4.80 -18.60
CA ILE A 337 25.55 -3.77 -18.04
C ILE A 337 25.15 -2.71 -19.07
N LYS A 338 25.86 -2.62 -20.20
CA LYS A 338 25.52 -1.67 -21.29
C LYS A 338 24.04 -1.75 -21.72
N PRO A 339 23.44 -2.94 -21.94
CA PRO A 339 22.04 -3.03 -22.31
C PRO A 339 21.11 -2.45 -21.25
N PHE A 340 21.41 -2.67 -19.97
CA PHE A 340 20.65 -2.08 -18.86
C PHE A 340 20.75 -0.55 -18.87
N ASN A 341 21.97 0.00 -18.98
CA ASN A 341 22.19 1.44 -18.94
C ASN A 341 21.43 2.17 -20.06
N SER A 342 21.44 1.62 -21.29
CA SER A 342 20.63 2.16 -22.39
C SER A 342 19.13 2.17 -22.06
N VAL A 343 18.62 1.06 -21.51
CA VAL A 343 17.20 0.94 -21.14
C VAL A 343 16.83 1.93 -20.04
N LEU A 344 17.70 2.10 -19.04
CA LEU A 344 17.50 3.05 -17.96
C LEU A 344 17.39 4.49 -18.50
N LEU A 345 18.34 4.92 -19.32
CA LEU A 345 18.32 6.26 -19.91
C LEU A 345 17.05 6.49 -20.76
N THR A 346 16.71 5.54 -21.63
CA THR A 346 15.49 5.63 -22.45
C THR A 346 14.21 5.62 -21.62
N LEU A 347 14.16 4.89 -20.50
CA LEU A 347 12.99 4.91 -19.61
C LEU A 347 12.74 6.33 -19.06
N TYR A 348 13.79 7.02 -18.63
CA TYR A 348 13.68 8.37 -18.10
C TYR A 348 13.34 9.40 -19.19
N GLU A 349 13.80 9.20 -20.44
CA GLU A 349 13.33 9.98 -21.59
C GLU A 349 11.83 9.79 -21.83
N GLN A 350 11.32 8.56 -21.72
CA GLN A 350 9.88 8.27 -21.83
C GLN A 350 9.07 8.92 -20.71
N PHE A 351 9.61 8.97 -19.48
CA PHE A 351 8.98 9.67 -18.37
C PHE A 351 8.93 11.19 -18.62
N ASP A 352 10.02 11.76 -19.12
CA ASP A 352 10.08 13.17 -19.53
C ASP A 352 9.01 13.49 -20.58
N GLU A 353 8.89 12.64 -21.61
CA GLU A 353 7.86 12.77 -22.66
C GLU A 353 6.43 12.66 -22.11
N GLU A 354 6.15 11.66 -21.26
CA GLU A 354 4.83 11.46 -20.68
C GLU A 354 4.41 12.66 -19.82
N LEU A 355 5.28 13.10 -18.91
CA LEU A 355 5.00 14.22 -18.01
C LEU A 355 5.04 15.59 -18.71
N SER A 356 5.68 15.70 -19.87
CA SER A 356 5.66 16.94 -20.68
C SER A 356 4.25 17.31 -21.14
N LYS A 357 3.37 16.31 -21.36
CA LYS A 357 1.97 16.51 -21.74
C LYS A 357 1.20 17.32 -20.71
N GLU A 358 1.59 17.23 -19.44
CA GLU A 358 1.03 17.98 -18.31
C GLU A 358 1.93 19.14 -17.84
N ARG A 359 3.01 19.46 -18.57
CA ARG A 359 4.04 20.46 -18.17
C ARG A 359 4.73 20.14 -16.84
N ARG A 360 4.96 18.85 -16.58
CA ARG A 360 5.54 18.32 -15.33
C ARG A 360 6.87 17.59 -15.52
N SER A 361 7.49 17.66 -16.70
CA SER A 361 8.77 16.99 -16.99
C SER A 361 9.90 17.38 -16.01
N TYR A 362 9.86 18.58 -15.43
CA TYR A 362 10.82 19.01 -14.41
C TYR A 362 10.90 18.06 -13.19
N VAL A 363 9.88 17.24 -12.94
CA VAL A 363 9.86 16.28 -11.83
C VAL A 363 10.86 15.14 -12.05
N VAL A 364 11.12 14.76 -13.31
CA VAL A 364 12.04 13.67 -13.67
C VAL A 364 13.46 13.97 -13.22
N TYR A 365 13.85 15.25 -13.18
CA TYR A 365 15.13 15.68 -12.60
C TYR A 365 15.29 15.22 -11.15
N TYR A 366 14.27 15.41 -10.31
CA TYR A 366 14.34 15.00 -8.90
C TYR A 366 14.38 13.48 -8.73
N GLU A 367 13.73 12.75 -9.63
CA GLU A 367 13.82 11.28 -9.63
C GLU A 367 15.21 10.80 -10.03
N LYS A 368 15.82 11.41 -11.05
CA LYS A 368 17.22 11.16 -11.45
C LYS A 368 18.19 11.43 -10.29
N GLU A 369 18.04 12.56 -9.59
CA GLU A 369 18.84 12.89 -8.41
C GLU A 369 18.64 11.88 -7.27
N ALA A 370 17.41 11.42 -7.03
CA ALA A 370 17.13 10.42 -5.99
C ALA A 370 17.81 9.08 -6.30
N VAL A 371 17.77 8.63 -7.56
CA VAL A 371 18.49 7.42 -8.00
C VAL A 371 20.00 7.61 -7.86
N SER A 372 20.55 8.74 -8.33
CA SER A 372 21.97 9.08 -8.21
C SER A 372 22.48 9.21 -6.77
N ALA A 373 21.60 9.51 -5.82
CA ALA A 373 21.95 9.63 -4.40
C ALA A 373 21.85 8.30 -3.65
N THR A 374 21.12 7.33 -4.20
CA THR A 374 20.88 6.02 -3.57
C THR A 374 22.03 5.04 -3.84
N PHE A 375 22.68 5.16 -5.00
CA PHE A 375 23.77 4.32 -5.47
C PHE A 375 24.98 5.18 -5.84
#